data_AF-A0A7C3JPG1-F1
#
_entry.id   AF-A0A7C3JPG1-F1
#
_cell.length_a   1.000
_cell.length_b   1.000
_cell.length_c   1.000
_cell.angle_alpha   90.00
_cell.angle_beta   90.00
_cell.angle_gamma   90.00
#
_symmetry.space_group_name_H-M   'P 1'
#
loop_
_entity.id
_entity.type
_entity.pdbx_description
1 polymer ?
#
loop_
_entity_poly.entity_id
_entity_poly.type
_entity_poly.pdbx_seq_one_letter_code
_entity_poly.pdbx_strand_id
1 'polypeptide(L)'
;MKKSFTGSISVPACSFANVVPVSVPALAAVLADVRSAFFGLCVQAGKEVLSAMMEAERTVLCGPKGKPNPHRHAGRGGHTRSCVTLGGQRIAILRPRARSVVGKELAL
;
A
#
# COMPACT_ATOMS: atom_id res chain seq x y z
N MET A 1 47.12 -11.22 -34.77
CA MET A 1 47.70 -10.12 -33.98
C MET A 1 46.56 -9.38 -33.25
N LYS A 2 46.40 -9.60 -31.95
CA LYS A 2 45.34 -8.98 -31.12
C LYS A 2 45.98 -7.82 -30.36
N LYS A 3 45.60 -6.58 -30.66
CA LYS A 3 46.05 -5.38 -29.92
C LYS A 3 45.06 -5.14 -28.78
N SER A 4 45.48 -5.40 -27.55
CA SER A 4 44.74 -5.11 -26.33
C SER A 4 44.71 -3.60 -26.07
N PHE A 5 43.51 -3.01 -26.11
CA PHE A 5 43.26 -1.65 -25.66
C PHE A 5 43.21 -1.62 -24.14
N THR A 6 44.37 -1.46 -23.50
CA THR A 6 44.46 -1.13 -22.07
C THR A 6 44.56 0.39 -21.94
N GLY A 7 43.44 1.08 -22.12
CA GLY A 7 43.35 2.51 -21.88
C GLY A 7 43.17 2.77 -20.38
N SER A 8 44.24 3.10 -19.67
CA SER A 8 44.17 3.59 -18.30
C SER A 8 43.50 4.96 -18.29
N ILE A 9 42.29 5.05 -17.73
CA ILE A 9 41.62 6.33 -17.50
C ILE A 9 42.35 7.03 -16.36
N SER A 10 43.21 7.99 -16.69
CA SER A 10 43.79 8.91 -15.72
C SER A 10 42.74 9.96 -15.35
N VAL A 11 42.18 9.87 -14.15
CA VAL A 11 41.28 10.88 -13.60
C VAL A 11 42.12 12.05 -13.10
N PRO A 12 41.91 13.29 -13.56
CA PRO A 12 42.62 14.45 -13.02
C PRO A 12 42.16 14.71 -11.58
N ALA A 13 43.10 14.89 -10.67
CA ALA A 13 42.83 15.27 -9.29
C ALA A 13 42.44 16.76 -9.23
N CYS A 14 41.17 17.06 -9.44
CA CYS A 14 40.60 18.34 -8.99
C CYS A 14 40.50 18.30 -7.46
N SER A 15 41.27 19.16 -6.78
CA SER A 15 41.21 19.32 -5.34
C SER A 15 39.89 19.98 -4.93
N PHE A 16 38.82 19.21 -4.83
CA PHE A 16 37.66 19.57 -4.04
C PHE A 16 38.05 19.33 -2.58
N ALA A 17 38.22 20.40 -1.79
CA ALA A 17 38.72 20.34 -0.40
C ALA A 17 37.76 19.65 0.60
N ASN A 18 36.70 18.99 0.13
CA ASN A 18 35.80 18.14 0.91
C ASN A 18 35.15 17.09 0.00
N VAL A 19 35.93 16.11 -0.47
CA VAL A 19 35.36 14.89 -1.07
C VAL A 19 35.25 13.84 0.02
N VAL A 20 34.05 13.65 0.54
CA VAL A 20 33.74 12.46 1.34
C VAL A 20 33.45 11.32 0.36
N PRO A 21 34.27 10.25 0.32
CA PRO A 21 33.96 9.10 -0.52
C PRO A 21 32.69 8.43 0.01
N VAL A 22 31.60 8.55 -0.72
CA VAL A 22 30.35 7.82 -0.42
C VAL A 22 30.38 6.52 -1.21
N SER A 23 30.39 5.39 -0.50
CA SER A 23 30.20 4.08 -1.10
C SER A 23 28.73 3.95 -1.54
N VAL A 24 28.48 4.13 -2.83
CA VAL A 24 27.17 3.86 -3.40
C VAL A 24 26.97 2.34 -3.45
N PRO A 25 25.87 1.81 -2.87
CA PRO A 25 25.56 0.39 -3.01
C PRO A 25 25.43 0.03 -4.49
N ALA A 26 25.77 -1.21 -4.82
CA ALA A 26 25.63 -1.70 -6.19
C ALA A 26 24.20 -1.44 -6.70
N LEU A 27 24.07 -0.90 -7.92
CA LEU A 27 22.78 -0.54 -8.51
C LEU A 27 21.75 -1.68 -8.42
N ALA A 28 22.19 -2.93 -8.56
CA ALA A 28 21.34 -4.11 -8.43
C ALA A 28 20.69 -4.25 -7.04
N ALA A 29 21.42 -3.93 -5.96
CA ALA A 29 20.89 -3.97 -4.60
C ALA A 29 19.80 -2.91 -4.42
N VAL A 30 20.06 -1.68 -4.87
CA VAL A 30 19.09 -0.58 -4.80
C VAL A 30 17.81 -0.91 -5.57
N LEU A 31 17.92 -1.50 -6.77
CA LEU A 31 16.76 -1.88 -7.56
C LEU A 31 15.94 -3.00 -6.92
N ALA A 32 16.59 -3.95 -6.25
CA ALA A 32 15.90 -5.00 -5.49
C ALA A 32 15.11 -4.39 -4.31
N ASP A 33 15.72 -3.45 -3.58
CA ASP A 33 15.07 -2.76 -2.47
C ASP A 33 13.88 -1.94 -2.97
N VAL A 34 14.03 -1.17 -4.05
CA VAL A 34 12.96 -0.39 -4.67
C VAL A 34 11.80 -1.29 -5.10
N ARG A 35 12.09 -2.45 -5.70
CA ARG A 35 11.06 -3.41 -6.09
C ARG A 35 10.26 -3.90 -4.88
N SER A 36 10.95 -4.23 -3.78
CA SER A 36 10.30 -4.70 -2.56
C SER A 36 9.43 -3.59 -1.92
N ALA A 37 9.95 -2.36 -1.87
CA ALA A 37 9.24 -1.20 -1.34
C ALA A 37 8.01 -0.85 -2.19
N PHE A 38 8.15 -0.85 -3.52
CA PHE A 38 7.07 -0.59 -4.46
C PHE A 38 5.97 -1.66 -4.34
N PHE A 39 6.35 -2.93 -4.21
CA PHE A 39 5.37 -4.00 -3.98
C PHE A 39 4.58 -3.78 -2.69
N GLY A 40 5.27 -3.41 -1.60
CA GLY A 40 4.62 -3.04 -0.34
C GLY A 40 3.63 -1.89 -0.52
N LEU A 41 3.99 -0.85 -1.27
CA LEU A 41 3.12 0.27 -1.60
C LEU A 41 1.86 -0.19 -2.36
N CYS A 42 1.99 -0.98 -3.41
CA CYS A 42 0.85 -1.49 -4.18
C CYS A 42 -0.12 -2.30 -3.30
N VAL A 43 0.42 -3.11 -2.41
CA VAL A 43 -0.38 -3.92 -1.48
C VAL A 43 -1.14 -3.04 -0.49
N GLN A 44 -0.51 -2.00 0.05
CA GLN A 44 -1.20 -1.04 0.93
C GLN A 44 -2.30 -0.27 0.18
N ALA A 45 -2.01 0.21 -1.03
CA ALA A 45 -3.00 0.89 -1.86
C ALA A 45 -4.22 -0.01 -2.14
N GLY A 46 -3.99 -1.28 -2.51
CA GLY A 46 -5.07 -2.24 -2.71
C GLY A 46 -5.92 -2.48 -1.46
N LYS A 47 -5.28 -2.53 -0.28
CA LYS A 47 -5.97 -2.64 1.02
C LYS A 47 -6.87 -1.43 1.29
N GLU A 48 -6.40 -0.21 0.98
CA GLU A 48 -7.18 1.02 1.15
C GLU A 48 -8.37 1.08 0.20
N VAL A 49 -8.17 0.73 -1.07
CA VAL A 49 -9.25 0.64 -2.08
C VAL A 49 -10.31 -0.35 -1.62
N LEU A 50 -9.92 -1.55 -1.17
CA LEU A 50 -10.85 -2.54 -0.65
C LEU A 50 -11.65 -2.00 0.55
N SER A 51 -10.98 -1.31 1.48
CA SER A 51 -11.66 -0.68 2.62
C SER A 51 -12.67 0.38 2.19
N ALA A 52 -12.34 1.17 1.17
CA ALA A 52 -13.23 2.19 0.63
C ALA A 52 -14.45 1.58 -0.07
N MET A 53 -14.27 0.50 -0.83
CA MET A 53 -15.36 -0.23 -1.48
C MET A 53 -16.34 -0.82 -0.46
N MET A 54 -15.84 -1.48 0.59
CA MET A 54 -16.70 -2.03 1.66
C MET A 54 -17.50 -0.94 2.38
N GLU A 55 -16.90 0.24 2.58
CA GLU A 55 -17.58 1.37 3.21
C GLU A 55 -18.61 2.04 2.27
N ALA A 56 -18.37 1.97 0.95
CA ALA A 56 -19.35 2.39 -0.05
C ALA A 56 -20.57 1.46 -0.06
N GLU A 57 -20.38 0.13 -0.06
CA GLU A 57 -21.47 -0.86 0.07
C GLU A 57 -22.28 -0.61 1.35
N ARG A 58 -21.58 -0.38 2.46
CA ARG A 58 -22.22 -0.02 3.72
C ARG A 58 -23.03 1.27 3.65
N THR A 59 -22.57 2.23 2.86
CA THR A 59 -23.26 3.50 2.65
C THR A 59 -24.50 3.32 1.77
N VAL A 60 -24.50 2.37 0.83
CA VAL A 60 -25.71 1.98 0.09
C VAL A 60 -26.76 1.38 1.04
N LEU A 61 -26.36 0.52 1.97
CA LEU A 61 -27.30 -0.11 2.92
C LEU A 61 -27.79 0.83 4.02
N CYS A 62 -26.88 1.56 4.67
CA CYS A 62 -27.19 2.37 5.85
C CYS A 62 -27.46 3.85 5.53
N GLY A 63 -27.15 4.29 4.31
CA GLY A 63 -27.11 5.70 3.94
C GLY A 63 -25.81 6.41 4.33
N PRO A 64 -25.68 7.69 3.91
CA PRO A 64 -24.52 8.53 4.20
C PRO A 64 -24.29 8.69 5.70
N LYS A 65 -23.00 8.67 6.09
CA LYS A 65 -22.60 8.84 7.49
C LYS A 65 -23.01 10.23 8.00
N GLY A 66 -23.58 10.28 9.21
CA GLY A 66 -23.92 11.53 9.88
C GLY A 66 -25.18 12.23 9.36
N LYS A 67 -25.92 11.64 8.41
CA LYS A 67 -27.21 12.17 7.96
C LYS A 67 -28.35 11.39 8.59
N PRO A 68 -29.22 12.02 9.40
CA PRO A 68 -30.41 11.37 9.92
C PRO A 68 -31.34 10.93 8.79
N ASN A 69 -31.73 9.66 8.78
CA ASN A 69 -32.78 9.15 7.90
C ASN A 69 -33.88 8.51 8.79
N PRO A 70 -35.11 9.06 8.80
CA PRO A 70 -36.23 8.53 9.58
C PRO A 70 -36.71 7.17 9.04
N HIS A 71 -36.49 6.87 7.77
CA HIS A 71 -36.88 5.62 7.11
C HIS A 71 -35.69 4.66 6.91
N ARG A 72 -34.66 4.74 7.77
CA ARG A 72 -33.50 3.85 7.64
C ARG A 72 -33.91 2.38 7.86
N HIS A 73 -33.42 1.49 7.00
CA HIS A 73 -33.61 0.04 7.16
C HIS A 73 -32.41 -0.64 7.84
N ALA A 74 -31.26 0.04 7.89
CA ALA A 74 -30.03 -0.44 8.50
C ALA A 74 -29.27 0.67 9.23
N GLY A 75 -28.48 0.27 10.23
CA GLY A 75 -27.55 1.08 11.00
C GLY A 75 -26.12 0.51 10.93
N ARG A 76 -25.15 1.37 11.25
CA ARG A 76 -23.72 1.03 11.22
C ARG A 76 -23.34 0.28 12.51
N GLY A 77 -22.93 -0.99 12.37
CA GLY A 77 -22.67 -1.92 13.48
C GLY A 77 -21.21 -2.02 13.95
N GLY A 78 -20.35 -1.02 13.70
CA GLY A 78 -18.93 -1.04 14.05
C GLY A 78 -18.05 -1.84 13.07
N HIS A 79 -16.82 -2.20 13.45
CA HIS A 79 -15.89 -2.96 12.60
C HIS A 79 -15.50 -4.28 13.25
N THR A 80 -15.23 -5.29 12.43
CA THR A 80 -14.70 -6.60 12.86
C THR A 80 -13.33 -6.81 12.26
N ARG A 81 -12.39 -7.34 13.05
CA ARG A 81 -11.08 -7.76 12.53
C ARG A 81 -11.26 -8.97 11.62
N SER A 82 -10.71 -8.89 10.42
CA SER A 82 -10.68 -9.99 9.45
C SER A 82 -9.36 -9.96 8.68
N CYS A 83 -9.13 -10.97 7.85
CA CYS A 83 -7.91 -11.10 7.09
C CYS A 83 -8.23 -11.48 5.65
N VAL A 84 -7.55 -10.84 4.70
CA VAL A 84 -7.66 -11.10 3.26
C VAL A 84 -6.26 -11.33 2.71
N THR A 85 -6.16 -12.17 1.69
CA THR A 85 -4.89 -12.41 0.99
C THR A 85 -4.74 -11.39 -0.15
N LEU A 86 -3.74 -10.50 -0.06
CA LEU A 86 -3.36 -9.57 -1.14
C LEU A 86 -1.86 -9.66 -1.38
N GLY A 87 -1.44 -9.67 -2.64
CA GLY A 87 -0.01 -9.76 -3.00
C GLY A 87 0.68 -11.02 -2.44
N GLY A 88 -0.05 -12.14 -2.34
CA GLY A 88 0.48 -13.40 -1.80
C GLY A 88 0.70 -13.39 -0.27
N GLN A 89 0.26 -12.35 0.44
CA GLN A 89 0.40 -12.23 1.89
C GLN A 89 -0.96 -12.08 2.56
N ARG A 90 -1.08 -12.55 3.81
CA ARG A 90 -2.26 -12.39 4.65
C ARG A 90 -2.23 -11.03 5.34
N ILE A 91 -3.17 -10.15 5.00
CA ILE A 91 -3.26 -8.79 5.52
C ILE A 91 -4.50 -8.63 6.38
N ALA A 92 -4.30 -8.04 7.56
CA ALA A 92 -5.39 -7.71 8.46
C ALA A 92 -6.17 -6.50 7.94
N ILE A 93 -7.50 -6.60 7.97
CA ILE A 93 -8.44 -5.54 7.60
C ILE A 93 -9.54 -5.39 8.66
N LEU A 94 -10.09 -4.17 8.77
CA LEU A 94 -11.20 -3.85 9.64
C LEU A 94 -12.50 -3.82 8.83
N ARG A 95 -13.11 -4.99 8.65
CA ARG A 95 -14.33 -5.13 7.86
C ARG A 95 -15.48 -4.36 8.53
N PRO A 96 -16.13 -3.42 7.82
CA PRO A 96 -17.32 -2.76 8.34
C PRO A 96 -18.45 -3.78 8.57
N ARG A 97 -19.38 -3.46 9.47
CA ARG A 97 -20.61 -4.23 9.69
C ARG A 97 -21.86 -3.38 9.50
N ALA A 98 -22.89 -3.90 8.86
CA ALA A 98 -24.22 -3.29 8.86
C ALA A 98 -25.17 -4.15 9.69
N ARG A 99 -26.08 -3.52 10.43
CA ARG A 99 -27.16 -4.21 11.15
C ARG A 99 -28.49 -3.63 10.70
N SER A 100 -29.45 -4.48 10.36
CA SER A 100 -30.82 -4.06 10.13
C SER A 100 -31.42 -3.42 11.39
N VAL A 101 -32.49 -2.62 11.23
CA VAL A 101 -33.25 -2.09 12.37
C VAL A 101 -33.85 -3.21 13.23
N VAL A 102 -34.11 -4.38 12.63
CA VAL A 102 -34.58 -5.60 13.31
C VAL A 102 -33.45 -6.30 14.10
N GLY A 103 -32.23 -5.77 14.07
CA GLY A 103 -31.09 -6.26 14.87
C GLY A 103 -30.27 -7.38 14.22
N LYS A 104 -30.67 -7.87 13.03
CA LYS A 104 -29.90 -8.87 12.28
C LYS A 104 -28.72 -8.22 11.54
N GLU A 105 -27.57 -8.90 11.51
CA GLU A 105 -26.41 -8.49 10.72
C GLU A 105 -26.72 -8.63 9.22
N LEU A 106 -26.34 -7.62 8.44
CA LEU A 106 -26.50 -7.59 7.00
C LEU A 106 -25.16 -7.92 6.34
N ALA A 107 -25.21 -8.71 5.27
CA ALA A 107 -24.07 -8.93 4.41
C ALA A 107 -23.73 -7.62 3.68
N LEU A 108 -22.43 -7.33 3.62
CA LEU A 108 -21.83 -6.24 2.87
C LEU A 108 -21.19 -6.85 1.63
#